data_AF-A0A921YV09-F1
#
_entry.id   AF-A0A921YV09-F1
#
_cell.length_a   1.000
_cell.length_b   1.000
_cell.length_c   1.000
_cell.angle_alpha   90.00
_cell.angle_beta   90.00
_cell.angle_gamma   90.00
#
_symmetry.space_group_name_H-M   'P 1'
#
loop_
_entity.id
_entity.type
_entity.pdbx_description
1 polymer ?
#
loop_
_entity_poly.entity_id
_entity_poly.type
_entity_poly.pdbx_seq_one_letter_code
_entity_poly.pdbx_strand_id
1 'polypeptide(L)'
;MVRATLLLASCVLLTLLLVVPTLSYPSVNNYYREEGPYEPEEIMDMLNRLGNLIQMERKMENEKRALDLGLSRGYSGALQAKHLMGLAAANYAGGPGRRRRDAH
;
A
#
# COMPACT_ATOMS: atom_id res chain seq x y z
N MET A 1 28.53 -26.89 38.84
CA MET A 1 28.90 -26.94 37.41
C MET A 1 27.68 -26.78 36.48
N VAL A 2 26.57 -27.48 36.74
CA VAL A 2 25.33 -27.42 35.90
C VAL A 2 24.71 -26.02 35.78
N ARG A 3 24.78 -25.19 36.83
CA ARG A 3 24.22 -23.82 36.79
C ARG A 3 25.01 -22.89 35.87
N ALA A 4 26.33 -23.03 35.82
CA ALA A 4 27.19 -22.21 34.95
C ALA A 4 27.01 -22.59 33.47
N THR A 5 26.87 -23.89 33.18
CA THR A 5 26.59 -24.37 31.83
C THR A 5 25.21 -23.95 31.34
N LEU A 6 24.20 -23.92 32.22
CA LEU A 6 22.85 -23.45 31.88
C LEU A 6 22.84 -21.94 31.57
N LEU A 7 23.57 -21.14 32.37
CA LEU A 7 23.71 -19.70 32.13
C LEU A 7 24.41 -19.43 30.79
N LEU A 8 25.53 -20.10 30.51
CA LEU A 8 26.22 -19.97 29.23
C LEU A 8 25.34 -20.39 28.05
N ALA A 9 24.61 -21.49 28.16
CA ALA A 9 23.68 -21.94 27.12
C ALA A 9 22.56 -20.92 26.89
N SER A 10 22.01 -20.33 27.96
CA SER A 10 20.97 -19.30 27.84
C SER A 10 21.49 -18.02 27.17
N CYS A 11 22.73 -17.59 27.48
CA CYS A 11 23.37 -16.46 26.82
C CYS A 11 23.59 -16.71 25.33
N VAL A 12 24.04 -17.91 24.94
CA VAL A 12 24.23 -18.27 23.52
C VAL A 12 22.90 -18.33 22.77
N LEU A 13 21.84 -18.85 23.40
CA LEU A 13 20.50 -18.86 22.81
C LEU A 13 19.99 -17.44 22.59
N LEU A 14 20.21 -16.54 23.56
CA LEU A 14 19.74 -15.16 23.52
C LEU A 14 20.50 -14.33 22.48
N THR A 15 21.81 -14.54 22.32
CA THR A 15 22.58 -13.89 21.24
C THR A 15 22.14 -14.39 19.86
N LEU A 16 21.86 -15.68 19.71
CA LEU A 16 21.39 -16.25 18.45
C LEU A 16 20.01 -15.69 18.06
N LEU A 17 19.11 -15.55 19.04
CA LEU A 17 17.78 -14.96 18.83
C LEU A 17 17.83 -13.49 18.38
N LEU A 18 18.87 -12.74 18.79
CA LEU A 18 19.08 -11.35 18.37
C LEU A 18 19.80 -11.21 17.03
N VAL A 19 20.64 -12.17 16.64
CA VAL A 19 21.41 -12.13 15.37
C VAL A 19 20.64 -12.74 14.19
N VAL A 20 19.76 -13.71 14.41
CA VAL A 20 18.96 -14.28 13.30
C VAL A 20 18.11 -13.23 12.58
N PRO A 21 17.44 -12.28 13.26
CA PRO A 21 16.73 -11.20 12.58
C PRO A 21 17.65 -10.28 11.77
N THR A 22 18.93 -10.14 12.16
CA THR A 22 19.84 -9.21 11.48
C THR A 22 20.35 -9.72 10.13
N LEU A 23 20.35 -11.04 9.93
CA LEU A 23 20.63 -11.67 8.63
C LEU A 23 19.48 -11.48 7.62
N SER A 24 18.26 -11.27 8.09
CA SER A 24 17.08 -11.04 7.26
C SER A 24 16.95 -9.58 6.81
N TYR A 25 17.73 -8.65 7.39
CA TYR A 25 17.75 -7.28 6.89
C TYR A 25 18.56 -7.21 5.61
N PRO A 26 18.02 -6.62 4.53
CA PRO A 26 18.77 -6.42 3.30
C PRO A 26 20.00 -5.54 3.60
N SER A 27 21.18 -6.04 3.26
CA SER A 27 22.44 -5.30 3.41
C SER A 27 22.38 -4.03 2.57
N VAL A 28 22.48 -2.87 3.22
CA VAL A 28 22.59 -1.54 2.58
C VAL A 28 23.77 -1.46 1.62
N ASN A 29 24.79 -2.30 1.78
CA ASN A 29 25.96 -2.30 0.92
C ASN A 29 25.67 -2.81 -0.50
N ASN A 30 24.58 -3.56 -0.70
CA ASN A 30 24.18 -4.02 -2.04
C ASN A 30 23.48 -2.92 -2.86
N TYR A 31 23.06 -1.80 -2.27
CA TYR A 31 22.47 -0.69 -3.03
C TYR A 31 23.51 0.06 -3.89
N TYR A 32 24.79 -0.02 -3.52
CA TYR A 32 25.89 0.63 -4.24
C TYR A 32 26.80 -0.36 -4.96
N ARG A 33 26.38 -1.64 -5.07
CA ARG A 33 27.08 -2.55 -5.95
C ARG A 33 26.84 -2.06 -7.37
N GLU A 34 27.87 -1.51 -8.00
CA GLU A 34 27.93 -1.25 -9.45
C GLU A 34 27.80 -2.60 -10.18
N GLU A 35 26.60 -3.18 -10.18
CA GLU A 35 26.21 -4.06 -11.26
C GLU A 35 26.11 -3.18 -12.50
N GLY A 36 26.60 -3.69 -13.63
CA GLY A 36 26.87 -2.94 -14.85
C GLY A 36 25.66 -2.21 -15.44
N PRO A 37 25.75 -1.70 -16.68
CA PRO A 37 24.64 -0.97 -17.28
C PRO A 37 23.35 -1.78 -17.18
N TYR A 38 22.33 -1.22 -16.51
CA TYR A 38 21.02 -1.85 -16.37
C TYR A 38 20.48 -2.24 -17.75
N GLU A 39 20.13 -3.50 -17.92
CA GLU A 39 19.49 -3.94 -19.14
C GLU A 39 18.09 -3.29 -19.23
N PRO A 40 17.65 -2.85 -20.43
CA PRO A 40 16.37 -2.15 -20.60
C PRO A 40 15.15 -2.90 -20.03
N GLU A 41 15.21 -4.23 -20.01
CA GLU A 41 14.18 -5.12 -19.49
C GLU A 41 14.02 -4.99 -17.97
N GLU A 42 15.13 -4.84 -17.24
CA GLU A 42 15.14 -4.70 -15.79
C GLU A 42 14.58 -3.34 -15.36
N ILE A 43 14.93 -2.28 -16.11
CA ILE A 43 14.36 -0.94 -15.93
C ILE A 43 12.84 -1.00 -16.13
N MET A 44 12.38 -1.71 -17.16
CA MET A 44 10.95 -1.84 -17.43
C MET A 44 10.22 -2.59 -16.30
N ASP A 45 10.81 -3.64 -15.76
CA ASP A 45 10.24 -4.37 -14.62
C ASP A 45 10.18 -3.49 -13.36
N MET A 46 11.24 -2.72 -13.08
CA MET A 46 11.26 -1.75 -11.99
C MET A 46 10.15 -0.69 -12.15
N LEU A 47 9.97 -0.15 -13.36
CA LEU A 47 8.92 0.83 -13.65
C LEU A 47 7.51 0.24 -13.52
N ASN A 48 7.30 -0.99 -13.98
CA ASN A 48 6.02 -1.70 -13.80
C ASN A 48 5.70 -1.93 -12.32
N ARG A 49 6.70 -2.35 -11.54
CA ARG A 49 6.57 -2.54 -10.10
C ARG A 49 6.22 -1.24 -9.39
N LEU A 50 6.85 -0.12 -9.76
CA LEU A 50 6.54 1.21 -9.24
C LEU A 50 5.10 1.62 -9.61
N GLY A 51 4.68 1.39 -10.85
CA GLY A 51 3.32 1.65 -11.31
C GLY A 51 2.26 0.90 -10.49
N ASN A 52 2.52 -0.37 -10.18
CA ASN A 52 1.63 -1.19 -9.35
C ASN A 52 1.50 -0.66 -7.92
N LEU A 53 2.61 -0.21 -7.32
CA LEU A 53 2.60 0.35 -5.96
C LEU A 53 1.77 1.65 -5.89
N ILE A 54 1.94 2.55 -6.87
CA ILE A 54 1.18 3.81 -6.95
C ILE A 54 -0.32 3.54 -7.15
N GLN A 55 -0.68 2.53 -7.95
CA GLN A 55 -2.07 2.13 -8.11
C GLN A 55 -2.66 1.56 -6.81
N MET A 56 -1.89 0.78 -6.06
CA MET A 56 -2.33 0.22 -4.78
C MET A 56 -2.53 1.29 -3.72
N GLU A 57 -1.64 2.28 -3.64
CA GLU A 57 -1.77 3.43 -2.75
C GLU A 57 -3.05 4.23 -3.04
N ARG A 58 -3.35 4.53 -4.32
CA ARG A 58 -4.59 5.21 -4.70
C ARG A 58 -5.85 4.43 -4.32
N LYS A 59 -5.83 3.10 -4.41
CA LYS A 59 -6.94 2.26 -3.95
C LYS A 59 -7.13 2.38 -2.44
N MET A 60 -6.04 2.33 -1.66
CA MET A 60 -6.10 2.49 -0.20
C MET A 60 -6.52 3.91 0.23
N GLU A 61 -6.13 4.96 -0.48
CA GLU A 61 -6.58 6.32 -0.19
C GLU A 61 -8.10 6.46 -0.37
N ASN A 62 -8.65 5.85 -1.42
CA ASN A 62 -10.09 5.85 -1.68
C ASN A 62 -10.87 5.03 -0.63
N GLU A 63 -10.31 3.94 -0.10
CA GLU A 63 -10.91 3.18 1.00
C GLU A 63 -10.99 4.00 2.29
N LYS A 64 -9.98 4.84 2.59
CA LYS A 64 -9.99 5.72 3.77
C LYS A 64 -10.92 6.93 3.64
N ARG A 65 -11.24 7.36 2.41
CA ARG A 65 -12.22 8.43 2.13
C ARG A 65 -13.65 7.90 1.90
N ALA A 66 -13.82 6.61 1.69
CA ALA A 66 -15.12 5.97 1.64
C ALA A 66 -15.63 5.76 3.07
N LEU A 67 -16.25 6.80 3.65
CA LEU A 67 -17.15 6.63 4.78
C LEU A 67 -18.30 5.71 4.33
N ASP A 68 -18.16 4.40 4.49
CA ASP A 68 -19.24 3.43 4.24
C ASP A 68 -20.29 3.62 5.34
N LEU A 69 -21.27 4.49 5.08
CA LEU A 69 -22.44 4.70 5.93
C LEU A 69 -23.37 3.48 5.99
N GLY A 70 -22.91 2.29 5.60
CA GLY A 70 -23.71 1.07 5.56
C GLY A 70 -24.78 1.08 4.45
N LEU A 71 -24.75 2.06 3.54
CA LEU A 71 -25.68 2.18 2.41
C LEU A 71 -25.57 1.03 1.39
N SER A 72 -24.55 0.19 1.51
CA SER A 72 -24.29 -0.98 0.67
C SER A 72 -24.93 -2.26 1.22
N ARG A 73 -25.36 -2.28 2.49
CA ARG A 73 -25.76 -3.51 3.19
C ARG A 73 -27.28 -3.62 3.23
N GLY A 74 -27.84 -4.60 2.52
CA GLY A 74 -29.28 -4.90 2.54
C GLY A 74 -30.14 -4.03 1.59
N TYR A 75 -29.51 -3.25 0.70
CA TYR A 75 -30.23 -2.41 -0.25
C TYR A 75 -30.55 -3.15 -1.55
N SER A 76 -31.81 -3.08 -1.98
CA SER A 76 -32.28 -3.57 -3.29
C SER A 76 -31.45 -2.96 -4.43
N GLY A 77 -31.12 -3.75 -5.46
CA GLY A 77 -30.31 -3.29 -6.60
C GLY A 77 -30.89 -2.05 -7.30
N ALA A 78 -32.22 -1.84 -7.26
CA ALA A 78 -32.86 -0.64 -7.77
C ALA A 78 -32.51 0.62 -6.95
N LEU A 79 -32.31 0.48 -5.64
CA LEU A 79 -31.93 1.57 -4.75
C LEU A 79 -30.43 1.88 -4.86
N GLN A 80 -29.60 0.86 -5.02
CA GLN A 80 -28.18 1.04 -5.33
C GLN A 80 -27.97 1.72 -6.70
N ALA A 81 -28.77 1.36 -7.70
CA ALA A 81 -28.75 2.00 -9.02
C ALA A 81 -29.15 3.47 -8.96
N LYS A 82 -30.21 3.82 -8.20
CA LYS A 82 -30.61 5.23 -7.98
C LYS A 82 -29.52 6.02 -7.25
N HIS A 83 -28.88 5.43 -6.25
CA HIS A 83 -27.78 6.06 -5.54
C HIS A 83 -26.59 6.33 -6.47
N LEU A 84 -26.20 5.34 -7.27
CA LEU A 84 -25.12 5.49 -8.26
C LEU A 84 -25.45 6.55 -9.32
N MET A 85 -26.70 6.59 -9.80
CA MET A 85 -27.19 7.61 -10.71
C MET A 85 -27.12 9.02 -10.10
N GLY A 86 -27.49 9.17 -8.83
CA GLY A 86 -27.38 10.43 -8.10
C GLY A 86 -25.93 10.90 -7.92
N LEU A 87 -25.03 9.98 -7.57
CA LEU A 87 -23.59 10.27 -7.51
C LEU A 87 -23.02 10.66 -8.87
N ALA A 88 -23.42 9.97 -9.94
CA ALA A 88 -23.01 10.30 -11.30
C ALA A 88 -23.50 11.70 -11.72
N ALA A 89 -24.75 12.06 -11.38
CA ALA A 89 -25.30 13.38 -11.65
C ALA A 89 -24.61 14.51 -10.85
N ALA A 90 -24.18 14.24 -9.62
CA ALA A 90 -23.42 15.19 -8.81
C ALA A 90 -21.97 15.39 -9.34
N ASN A 91 -21.35 14.30 -9.81
CA ASN A 91 -19.99 14.34 -10.39
C ASN A 91 -19.96 14.90 -11.82
N TYR A 92 -21.11 14.97 -12.50
CA TYR A 92 -21.23 15.55 -13.84
C TYR A 92 -20.69 16.99 -13.87
N ALA A 93 -19.94 17.32 -14.93
CA ALA A 93 -19.29 18.63 -15.06
C ALA A 93 -20.27 19.81 -15.08
N GLY A 94 -21.50 19.58 -15.56
CA GLY A 94 -22.62 20.52 -15.49
C GLY A 94 -23.63 20.19 -14.39
N GLY A 95 -23.23 19.42 -13.37
CA GLY A 95 -24.11 18.99 -12.29
C GLY A 95 -24.63 20.15 -11.44
N PRO A 96 -25.79 20.00 -10.80
CA PRO A 96 -26.40 21.03 -9.97
C PRO A 96 -25.43 21.46 -8.85
N GLY A 97 -25.19 22.77 -8.72
CA GLY A 97 -24.24 23.34 -7.75
C GLY A 97 -22.86 23.73 -8.33
N ARG A 98 -22.47 23.22 -9.51
CA ARG A 98 -21.29 23.73 -10.25
C ARG A 98 -21.67 24.99 -11.02
N ARG A 99 -21.80 26.11 -10.31
CA ARG A 99 -21.91 27.43 -10.94
C ARG A 99 -20.68 27.64 -11.82
N ARG A 100 -20.89 27.95 -13.09
CA ARG A 100 -19.83 28.37 -14.02
C ARG A 100 -19.12 29.55 -13.36
N ARG A 101 -17.84 29.40 -13.01
CA ARG A 101 -17.06 30.46 -12.38
C ARG A 101 -16.67 31.58 -13.36
N ASP A 102 -17.19 31.54 -14.58
CA ASP A 102 -16.85 32.47 -15.64
C ASP A 102 -18.14 33.17 -16.09
N ALA A 103 -18.56 34.12 -15.26
CA ALA A 103 -19.44 35.21 -15.65
C ALA A 103 -18.81 36.49 -15.10
N HIS A 104 -17.65 36.84 -15.66
CA HIS A 104 -17.08 38.18 -15.53
C HIS A 104 -16.26 38.54 -16.76
#